data_AF-A0AAV6YRL5-F1
#
_entry.id   AF-A0AAV6YRL5-F1
#
_cell.length_a   1.000
_cell.length_b   1.000
_cell.length_c   1.000
_cell.angle_alpha   90.00
_cell.angle_beta   90.00
_cell.angle_gamma   90.00
#
_symmetry.space_group_name_H-M   'P 1'
#
loop_
_entity.id
_entity.type
_entity.pdbx_description
1 polymer ?
#
loop_
_entity_poly.entity_id
_entity_poly.type
_entity_poly.pdbx_seq_one_letter_code
_entity_poly.pdbx_strand_id
1 'polypeptide(L)'
;MSSYLYIIKYELPLVIQAFLGLTEPTGDWYLNGNILIIIVSILIILPLALMKHLGYLGYTSGFSLSCMVFFLCAVIYKKTVISCPLNATHTEHHVYTNGNSTTEESCTPKLFTVNTQTAYAIPIIAFAFVCHPEVLPIYTELRRATKKRMQNVANVSIFAMFVMYLMTALFGYLTFYGEVDSEMLHTYNKVDPLDKLVLSVRLAVLVAVTLTVPVVLFPVSD
;
A
#
# COMPACT_ATOMS: atom_id res chain seq x y z
N MET A 1 -10.05 5.44 10.84
CA MET A 1 -9.11 5.09 11.92
C MET A 1 -9.01 3.58 12.07
N SER A 2 -10.10 2.88 12.40
CA SER A 2 -10.12 1.40 12.53
C SER A 2 -9.76 0.65 11.24
N SER A 3 -9.99 1.26 10.07
CA SER A 3 -9.62 0.72 8.76
C SER A 3 -8.11 0.46 8.62
N TYR A 4 -7.25 1.34 9.16
CA TYR A 4 -5.80 1.15 9.12
C TYR A 4 -5.34 -0.03 9.98
N LEU A 5 -5.95 -0.21 11.15
CA LEU A 5 -5.69 -1.39 12.00
C LEU A 5 -6.16 -2.68 11.33
N TYR A 6 -7.27 -2.64 10.60
CA TYR A 6 -7.73 -3.79 9.82
C TYR A 6 -6.75 -4.16 8.70
N ILE A 7 -6.20 -3.18 7.98
CA ILE A 7 -5.17 -3.41 6.95
C ILE A 7 -3.94 -4.08 7.58
N ILE A 8 -3.45 -3.56 8.71
CA ILE A 8 -2.32 -4.16 9.42
C ILE A 8 -2.65 -5.60 9.85
N LYS A 9 -3.86 -5.87 10.37
CA LYS A 9 -4.28 -7.21 10.79
C LYS A 9 -4.16 -8.26 9.68
N TYR A 10 -4.57 -7.90 8.48
CA TYR A 10 -4.62 -8.82 7.35
C TYR A 10 -3.26 -8.93 6.65
N GLU A 11 -2.52 -7.82 6.50
CA GLU A 11 -1.27 -7.80 5.73
C GLU A 11 -0.03 -8.30 6.51
N LEU A 12 0.03 -8.07 7.83
CA LEU A 12 1.18 -8.46 8.66
C LEU A 12 1.46 -9.97 8.68
N PRO A 13 0.47 -10.86 8.91
CA PRO A 13 0.73 -12.30 8.89
C PRO A 13 1.19 -12.79 7.52
N LEU A 14 0.69 -12.20 6.43
CA LEU A 14 1.09 -12.54 5.08
C LEU A 14 2.54 -12.10 4.76
N VAL A 15 3.00 -10.96 5.29
CA VAL A 15 4.41 -10.54 5.17
C VAL A 15 5.33 -11.50 5.92
N ILE A 16 4.95 -11.86 7.15
CA ILE A 16 5.74 -12.78 7.98
C ILE A 16 5.81 -14.16 7.33
N GLN A 17 4.69 -14.67 6.81
CA GLN A 17 4.65 -15.93 6.10
C GLN A 17 5.57 -15.95 4.87
N ALA A 18 5.56 -14.87 4.08
CA ALA A 18 6.44 -14.73 2.92
C ALA A 18 7.93 -14.59 3.32
N PHE A 19 8.22 -13.96 4.46
CA PHE A 19 9.59 -13.83 4.98
C PHE A 19 10.15 -15.14 5.54
N LEU A 20 9.29 -15.97 6.14
CA LEU A 20 9.64 -17.30 6.65
C LEU A 20 9.71 -18.38 5.56
N GLY A 21 9.26 -18.09 4.33
CA GLY A 21 9.26 -19.05 3.23
C GLY A 21 8.34 -20.26 3.46
N LEU A 22 7.35 -20.13 4.35
CA LEU A 22 6.44 -21.20 4.74
C LEU A 22 5.19 -21.19 3.86
N THR A 23 5.09 -22.15 2.95
CA THR A 23 3.96 -22.33 2.03
C THR A 23 2.69 -22.88 2.70
N GLU A 24 2.82 -23.44 3.91
CA GLU A 24 1.71 -24.04 4.66
C GLU A 24 1.37 -23.20 5.90
N PRO A 25 0.08 -22.97 6.20
CA PRO A 25 -0.34 -22.33 7.43
C PRO A 25 -0.14 -23.31 8.59
N THR A 26 1.07 -23.40 9.11
CA THR A 26 1.29 -24.06 10.41
C THR A 26 0.53 -23.23 11.44
N GLY A 27 -0.30 -23.88 12.27
CA GLY A 27 -1.20 -23.24 13.25
C GLY A 27 -0.49 -22.55 14.41
N ASP A 28 0.68 -21.98 14.15
CA ASP A 28 1.56 -21.36 15.11
C ASP A 28 1.08 -19.97 15.52
N TRP A 29 1.37 -19.63 16.77
CA TRP A 29 0.93 -18.38 17.39
C TRP A 29 1.45 -17.11 16.68
N TYR A 30 2.56 -17.21 15.94
CA TYR A 30 3.18 -16.11 15.19
C TYR A 30 2.52 -15.82 13.82
N LEU A 31 1.73 -16.74 13.28
CA LEU A 31 0.93 -16.52 12.05
C LEU A 31 -0.48 -16.01 12.35
N ASN A 32 -0.89 -15.99 13.63
CA ASN A 32 -2.16 -15.44 14.05
C ASN A 32 -2.14 -13.91 14.01
N GLY A 33 -2.70 -13.32 12.94
CA GLY A 33 -2.78 -11.87 12.74
C GLY A 33 -3.40 -11.09 13.93
N ASN A 34 -4.27 -11.73 14.72
CA ASN A 34 -4.82 -11.13 15.95
C ASN A 34 -3.77 -10.95 17.06
N ILE A 35 -2.89 -11.92 17.29
CA ILE A 35 -1.85 -11.81 18.34
C ILE A 35 -0.77 -10.85 17.89
N LEU A 36 -0.41 -10.95 16.62
CA LEU A 36 0.63 -10.15 15.99
C LEU A 36 0.30 -8.66 16.00
N ILE A 37 -0.97 -8.29 15.75
CA ILE A 37 -1.39 -6.90 15.83
C ILE A 37 -1.33 -6.35 17.25
N ILE A 38 -1.62 -7.17 18.26
CA ILE A 38 -1.54 -6.78 19.67
C ILE A 38 -0.08 -6.50 20.03
N ILE A 39 0.85 -7.36 19.61
CA ILE A 39 2.29 -7.18 19.85
C ILE A 39 2.79 -5.89 19.18
N VAL A 40 2.49 -5.68 17.89
CA VAL A 40 2.92 -4.47 17.18
C VAL A 40 2.28 -3.20 17.75
N SER A 41 1.02 -3.29 18.19
CA SER A 41 0.33 -2.18 18.83
C SER A 41 1.00 -1.79 20.15
N ILE A 42 1.30 -2.76 21.02
CA ILE A 42 1.94 -2.50 22.32
C ILE A 42 3.40 -2.06 22.17
N LEU A 43 4.13 -2.62 21.21
CA LEU A 43 5.58 -2.46 21.11
C LEU A 43 6.00 -1.30 20.20
N ILE A 44 5.16 -0.89 19.24
CA ILE A 44 5.47 0.19 18.29
C ILE A 44 4.44 1.32 18.40
N ILE A 45 3.15 1.03 18.28
CA ILE A 45 2.11 2.08 18.22
C ILE A 45 2.00 2.83 19.55
N LEU A 46 1.96 2.11 20.66
CA LEU A 46 1.83 2.65 22.01
C LEU A 46 3.01 3.55 22.41
N PRO A 47 4.30 3.15 22.29
CA PRO A 47 5.41 4.03 22.63
C PRO A 47 5.50 5.24 21.70
N LEU A 48 5.18 5.10 20.41
CA LEU A 48 5.13 6.25 19.49
C LEU A 48 4.00 7.21 19.84
N ALA A 49 2.83 6.71 20.24
CA ALA A 49 1.70 7.54 20.67
C ALA A 49 1.96 8.24 22.02
N LEU A 50 2.79 7.66 22.89
CA LEU A 50 3.11 8.24 24.20
C LEU A 50 4.21 9.32 24.12
N MET A 51 4.93 9.43 23.00
CA MET A 51 5.97 10.45 22.83
C MET A 51 5.36 11.84 22.63
N LYS A 52 5.48 12.70 23.64
CA LYS A 52 4.96 14.07 23.67
C LYS A 52 5.69 15.09 22.77
N HIS A 53 6.82 14.72 22.17
CA HIS A 53 7.60 15.64 21.32
C HIS A 53 7.23 15.47 19.83
N LEU A 54 6.38 16.37 19.33
CA LEU A 54 5.93 16.49 17.93
C LEU A 54 7.07 16.51 16.90
N GLY A 55 8.27 16.95 17.28
CA GLY A 55 9.45 16.95 16.41
C GLY A 55 9.89 15.56 15.95
N TYR A 56 9.69 14.50 16.74
CA TYR A 56 10.00 13.12 16.32
C TYR A 56 8.98 12.56 15.32
N LEU A 57 7.75 13.06 15.36
CA LEU A 57 6.65 12.66 14.48
C LEU A 57 6.91 13.09 13.02
N GLY A 58 7.64 14.20 12.84
CA GLY A 58 8.11 14.64 11.52
C GLY A 58 9.12 13.66 10.90
N TYR A 59 10.03 13.08 11.69
CA TYR A 59 11.02 12.12 11.19
C TYR A 59 10.37 10.79 10.78
N THR A 60 9.43 10.28 11.58
CA THR A 60 8.72 9.04 11.25
C THR A 60 7.83 9.20 10.03
N SER A 61 7.18 10.36 9.86
CA SER A 61 6.42 10.71 8.67
C SER A 61 7.30 10.80 7.41
N GLY A 62 8.48 11.43 7.50
CA GLY A 62 9.46 11.48 6.40
C GLY A 62 9.96 10.09 5.98
N PHE A 63 10.20 9.20 6.94
CA PHE A 63 10.57 7.82 6.66
C PHE A 63 9.43 7.04 5.97
N SER A 64 8.18 7.23 6.42
CA SER A 64 6.98 6.66 5.79
C SER A 64 6.83 7.13 4.34
N LEU A 65 7.01 8.44 4.08
CA LEU A 65 6.98 9.00 2.73
C LEU A 65 8.08 8.39 1.83
N SER A 66 9.30 8.21 2.35
CA SER A 66 10.38 7.57 1.60
C SER A 66 10.04 6.12 1.23
N CYS A 67 9.40 5.37 2.12
CA CYS A 67 8.92 4.00 1.83
C CYS A 67 7.86 3.99 0.72
N MET A 68 6.95 4.97 0.71
CA MET A 68 5.93 5.10 -0.34
C MET A 68 6.52 5.47 -1.71
N VAL A 69 7.56 6.32 -1.74
CA VAL A 69 8.30 6.62 -2.97
C VAL A 69 9.05 5.38 -3.47
N PHE A 70 9.67 4.61 -2.57
CA PHE A 70 10.31 3.34 -2.92
C PHE A 70 9.30 2.34 -3.53
N PHE A 71 8.11 2.22 -2.95
CA PHE A 71 7.02 1.42 -3.52
C PHE A 71 6.71 1.83 -4.95
N LEU A 72 6.50 3.13 -5.21
CA LEU A 72 6.24 3.65 -6.56
C LEU A 72 7.37 3.31 -7.54
N CYS A 73 8.63 3.51 -7.13
CA CYS A 73 9.78 3.14 -7.95
C CYS A 73 9.81 1.64 -8.27
N ALA A 74 9.48 0.78 -7.31
CA ALA A 74 9.43 -0.65 -7.51
C ALA A 74 8.31 -1.08 -8.47
N VAL A 75 7.14 -0.43 -8.40
CA VAL A 75 6.03 -0.64 -9.35
C VAL A 75 6.43 -0.25 -10.77
N ILE A 76 7.10 0.90 -10.93
CA ILE A 76 7.62 1.33 -12.24
C ILE A 76 8.66 0.34 -12.75
N TYR A 77 9.59 -0.08 -11.90
CA TYR A 77 10.61 -1.06 -12.26
C TYR A 77 9.99 -2.39 -12.69
N LYS A 78 9.04 -2.92 -11.91
CA LYS A 78 8.33 -4.15 -12.24
C LYS A 78 7.54 -4.02 -13.55
N LYS A 79 6.96 -2.86 -13.87
CA LYS A 79 6.34 -2.62 -15.18
C LYS A 79 7.33 -2.71 -16.35
N THR A 80 8.58 -2.29 -16.15
CA THR A 80 9.64 -2.36 -17.17
C THR A 80 10.23 -3.76 -17.33
N VAL A 81 10.19 -4.59 -16.27
CA VAL A 81 10.72 -5.96 -16.27
C VAL A 81 9.66 -6.97 -16.69
N ILE A 82 8.42 -6.80 -16.25
CA ILE A 82 7.27 -7.63 -16.64
C ILE A 82 6.77 -7.14 -18.00
N SER A 83 7.32 -7.74 -19.05
CA SER A 83 6.79 -7.60 -20.39
C SER A 83 5.57 -8.50 -20.51
N CYS A 84 4.43 -7.93 -20.91
CA CYS A 84 3.31 -8.74 -21.37
C CYS A 84 3.75 -9.55 -22.60
N PRO A 85 3.40 -10.84 -22.70
CA PRO A 85 2.50 -11.59 -21.79
C PRO A 85 3.22 -12.14 -20.55
N LEU A 86 2.48 -12.22 -19.44
CA LEU A 86 2.82 -13.03 -18.26
C LEU A 86 3.07 -14.47 -18.73
N ASN A 87 4.33 -14.83 -18.95
CA ASN A 87 4.70 -16.20 -19.21
C ASN A 87 4.58 -16.92 -17.87
N ALA A 88 3.43 -17.56 -17.64
CA ALA A 88 3.26 -18.54 -16.59
C ALA A 88 4.18 -19.73 -16.89
N THR A 89 5.49 -19.55 -16.70
CA THR A 89 6.49 -20.60 -16.88
C THR A 89 7.18 -20.84 -15.55
N HIS A 90 6.51 -21.63 -14.72
CA HIS A 90 7.14 -22.78 -14.07
C HIS A 90 6.13 -23.95 -14.02
N THR A 91 6.22 -24.84 -15.03
CA THR A 91 6.36 -26.32 -14.91
C THR A 91 5.51 -27.04 -13.84
N GLU A 92 4.67 -28.08 -14.08
CA GLU A 92 4.45 -28.99 -15.22
C GLU A 92 3.06 -29.65 -15.11
N HIS A 93 2.28 -29.70 -16.19
CA HIS A 93 1.79 -30.98 -16.71
C HIS A 93 1.24 -30.80 -18.14
N HIS A 94 1.86 -31.50 -19.08
CA HIS A 94 1.44 -31.60 -20.46
C HIS A 94 0.03 -32.19 -20.59
N VAL A 95 -0.91 -31.46 -21.20
CA VAL A 95 -1.96 -32.08 -22.04
C VAL A 95 -2.22 -31.18 -23.24
N TYR A 96 -2.05 -31.79 -24.42
CA TYR A 96 -2.41 -31.28 -25.73
C TYR A 96 -3.88 -30.86 -25.81
N THR A 97 -4.16 -29.65 -26.29
CA THR A 97 -5.41 -29.41 -27.03
C THR A 97 -5.15 -28.41 -28.16
N ASN A 98 -5.23 -28.92 -29.40
CA ASN A 98 -5.42 -28.12 -30.60
C ASN A 98 -6.81 -27.47 -30.53
N GLY A 99 -6.88 -26.14 -30.59
CA GLY A 99 -8.15 -25.43 -30.67
C GLY A 99 -7.96 -23.91 -30.77
N ASN A 100 -8.29 -23.35 -31.92
CA ASN A 100 -8.39 -21.92 -32.16
C ASN A 100 -9.37 -21.25 -31.17
N SER A 101 -8.88 -20.38 -30.27
CA SER A 101 -9.66 -19.28 -29.69
C SER A 101 -8.80 -18.37 -28.79
N THR A 102 -8.63 -17.11 -29.23
CA THR A 102 -8.57 -15.88 -28.40
C THR A 102 -7.55 -15.82 -27.25
N THR A 103 -6.26 -15.65 -27.54
CA THR A 103 -5.23 -15.29 -26.53
C THR A 103 -4.76 -13.83 -26.63
N GLU A 104 -5.37 -13.00 -27.48
CA GLU A 104 -5.00 -11.59 -27.66
C GLU A 104 -5.76 -10.60 -26.74
N GLU A 105 -6.71 -11.07 -25.92
CA GLU A 105 -7.58 -10.17 -25.13
C GLU A 105 -7.02 -9.76 -23.75
N SER A 106 -5.97 -10.41 -23.23
CA SER A 106 -5.48 -10.18 -21.86
C SER A 106 -4.59 -8.95 -21.68
N CYS A 107 -4.04 -8.42 -22.78
CA CYS A 107 -3.07 -7.31 -22.77
C CYS A 107 -3.60 -6.04 -23.43
N THR A 108 -4.93 -5.87 -23.48
CA THR A 108 -5.56 -4.65 -24.00
C THR A 108 -6.05 -3.77 -22.85
N PRO A 109 -5.63 -2.49 -22.78
CA PRO A 109 -6.09 -1.60 -21.72
C PRO A 109 -7.57 -1.27 -21.94
N LYS A 110 -8.44 -1.79 -21.06
CA LYS A 110 -9.85 -1.39 -21.03
C LYS A 110 -9.97 -0.06 -20.27
N LEU A 111 -9.73 1.03 -20.99
CA LEU A 111 -9.70 2.40 -20.44
C LEU A 111 -11.05 2.90 -19.92
N PHE A 112 -12.17 2.29 -20.33
CA PHE A 112 -13.50 2.72 -19.90
C PHE A 112 -14.44 1.52 -19.73
N THR A 113 -14.62 1.09 -18.48
CA THR A 113 -15.61 0.08 -18.10
C THR A 113 -16.41 0.66 -16.95
N VAL A 114 -17.69 0.96 -17.19
CA VAL A 114 -18.60 1.44 -16.15
C VAL A 114 -19.32 0.22 -15.59
N ASN A 115 -18.82 -0.31 -14.47
CA ASN A 115 -19.42 -1.44 -13.76
C ASN A 115 -19.82 -1.00 -12.34
N THR A 116 -20.74 -1.72 -11.68
CA THR A 116 -21.09 -1.51 -10.27
C THR A 116 -19.86 -1.51 -9.36
N GLN A 117 -18.81 -2.25 -9.72
CA GLN A 117 -17.52 -2.24 -9.03
C GLN A 117 -16.83 -0.86 -9.04
N THR A 118 -16.99 -0.07 -10.12
CA THR A 118 -16.43 1.30 -10.18
C THR A 118 -17.10 2.25 -9.19
N ALA A 119 -18.34 1.99 -8.76
CA ALA A 119 -19.01 2.78 -7.73
C ALA A 119 -18.30 2.66 -6.37
N TYR A 120 -17.65 1.52 -6.07
CA TYR A 120 -16.86 1.36 -4.85
C TYR A 120 -15.54 2.14 -4.89
N ALA A 121 -15.04 2.54 -6.05
CA ALA A 121 -13.83 3.37 -6.16
C ALA A 121 -14.07 4.82 -5.70
N ILE A 122 -15.28 5.35 -5.86
CA ILE A 122 -15.65 6.72 -5.49
C ILE A 122 -15.35 7.02 -4.00
N PRO A 123 -15.87 6.25 -3.02
CA PRO A 123 -15.57 6.49 -1.61
C PRO A 123 -14.10 6.25 -1.24
N ILE A 124 -13.41 5.34 -1.94
CA ILE A 124 -11.99 5.07 -1.70
C ILE A 124 -11.14 6.29 -2.10
N ILE A 125 -11.37 6.84 -3.30
CA ILE A 125 -10.70 8.05 -3.77
C ILE A 125 -11.05 9.24 -2.86
N ALA A 126 -12.32 9.37 -2.48
CA ALA A 126 -12.73 10.43 -1.56
C ALA A 126 -11.98 10.34 -0.23
N PHE A 127 -11.88 9.16 0.38
CA PHE A 127 -11.16 8.93 1.63
C PHE A 127 -9.65 9.16 1.49
N ALA A 128 -9.04 8.79 0.36
CA ALA A 128 -7.61 8.99 0.11
C ALA A 128 -7.20 10.48 0.09
N PHE A 129 -8.10 11.37 -0.31
CA PHE A 129 -7.87 12.83 -0.30
C PHE A 129 -8.36 13.52 0.98
N VAL A 130 -8.85 12.79 1.99
CA VAL A 130 -9.19 13.37 3.29
C VAL A 130 -7.91 13.69 4.07
N CYS A 131 -7.44 14.93 3.97
CA CYS A 131 -6.30 15.44 4.76
C CYS A 131 -6.71 16.42 5.87
N HIS A 132 -7.99 16.82 5.94
CA HIS A 132 -8.49 17.83 6.88
C HIS A 132 -8.12 17.57 8.37
N PRO A 133 -8.20 16.33 8.91
CA PRO A 133 -7.91 16.08 10.33
C PRO A 133 -6.49 16.43 10.75
N GLU A 134 -5.53 16.40 9.84
CA GLU A 134 -4.11 16.62 10.13
C GLU A 134 -3.67 18.08 9.94
N VAL A 135 -4.52 18.91 9.32
CA VAL A 135 -4.20 20.32 9.02
C VAL A 135 -3.95 21.12 10.30
N LEU A 136 -4.71 20.87 11.38
CA LEU A 136 -4.58 21.60 12.64
C LEU A 136 -3.25 21.31 13.37
N PRO A 137 -2.87 20.04 13.63
CA PRO A 137 -1.54 19.71 14.17
C PRO A 137 -0.38 20.24 13.33
N ILE A 138 -0.48 20.17 12.00
CA ILE A 138 0.56 20.69 11.10
C ILE A 138 0.65 22.22 11.19
N TYR A 139 -0.48 22.91 11.30
CA TYR A 139 -0.51 24.37 11.42
C TYR A 139 0.15 24.86 12.71
N THR A 140 -0.05 24.16 13.82
CA THR A 140 0.53 24.52 15.12
C THR A 140 2.04 24.29 15.18
N GLU A 141 2.56 23.31 14.44
CA GLU A 141 4.00 23.01 14.39
C GLU A 141 4.76 23.90 13.38
N LEU A 142 4.04 24.58 12.47
CA LEU A 142 4.65 25.37 11.41
C LEU A 142 5.32 26.64 11.94
N ARG A 143 6.64 26.77 11.72
CA ARG A 143 7.41 27.97 12.12
C ARG A 143 6.87 29.24 11.45
N ARG A 144 6.24 30.12 12.24
CA ARG A 144 5.50 31.33 11.81
C ARG A 144 4.32 30.98 10.90
N ALA A 145 3.32 30.33 11.49
CA ALA A 145 2.08 29.93 10.83
C ALA A 145 1.32 31.16 10.31
N THR A 146 1.04 31.18 9.01
CA THR A 146 0.20 32.18 8.34
C THR A 146 -0.70 31.48 7.34
N LYS A 147 -1.92 32.00 7.12
CA LYS A 147 -2.90 31.40 6.19
C LYS A 147 -2.31 31.16 4.79
N LYS A 148 -1.57 32.13 4.25
CA LYS A 148 -0.95 32.03 2.92
C LYS A 148 0.11 30.92 2.85
N ARG A 149 0.95 30.76 3.87
CA ARG A 149 1.98 29.71 3.88
C ARG A 149 1.37 28.32 4.07
N MET A 150 0.38 28.18 4.95
CA MET A 150 -0.33 26.92 5.13
C MET A 150 -1.04 26.49 3.84
N GLN A 151 -1.69 27.43 3.14
CA GLN A 151 -2.34 27.13 1.86
C GLN A 151 -1.35 26.66 0.79
N ASN A 152 -0.16 27.28 0.73
CA ASN A 152 0.88 26.85 -0.21
C ASN A 152 1.39 25.44 0.12
N VAL A 153 1.64 25.15 1.40
CA VAL A 153 2.03 23.80 1.85
C VAL A 153 0.95 22.79 1.51
N ALA A 154 -0.32 23.08 1.81
CA ALA A 154 -1.44 22.21 1.49
C ALA A 154 -1.57 21.96 -0.02
N ASN A 155 -1.47 23.00 -0.85
CA ASN A 155 -1.58 22.87 -2.30
C ASN A 155 -0.44 22.03 -2.90
N VAL A 156 0.80 22.24 -2.44
CA VAL A 156 1.95 21.45 -2.86
C VAL A 156 1.80 19.99 -2.43
N SER A 157 1.39 19.72 -1.18
CA SER A 157 1.19 18.36 -0.69
C SER A 157 0.07 17.62 -1.42
N ILE A 158 -1.08 18.27 -1.64
CA ILE A 158 -2.20 17.68 -2.38
C ILE A 158 -1.80 17.38 -3.83
N PHE A 159 -1.10 18.30 -4.49
CA PHE A 159 -0.61 18.09 -5.85
C PHE A 159 0.40 16.94 -5.91
N ALA A 160 1.35 16.88 -4.97
CA ALA A 160 2.32 15.80 -4.90
C ALA A 160 1.64 14.43 -4.67
N MET A 161 0.69 14.34 -3.73
CA MET A 161 -0.08 13.10 -3.50
C MET A 161 -0.89 12.70 -4.73
N PHE A 162 -1.53 13.65 -5.41
CA PHE A 162 -2.25 13.39 -6.65
C PHE A 162 -1.34 12.76 -7.72
N VAL A 163 -0.15 13.32 -7.95
CA VAL A 163 0.82 12.76 -8.91
C VAL A 163 1.27 11.36 -8.50
N MET A 164 1.58 11.15 -7.22
CA MET A 164 2.00 9.84 -6.70
C MET A 164 0.93 8.78 -6.89
N TYR A 165 -0.33 9.09 -6.55
CA TYR A 165 -1.46 8.17 -6.73
C TYR A 165 -1.77 7.91 -8.20
N LEU A 166 -1.72 8.93 -9.06
CA LEU A 166 -1.96 8.77 -10.49
C LEU A 166 -0.91 7.86 -11.14
N MET A 167 0.37 8.07 -10.84
CA MET A 167 1.46 7.25 -11.35
C MET A 167 1.35 5.81 -10.85
N THR A 168 1.07 5.63 -9.56
CA THR A 168 0.86 4.30 -8.96
C THR A 168 -0.31 3.57 -9.60
N ALA A 169 -1.45 4.23 -9.79
CA ALA A 169 -2.63 3.65 -10.41
C ALA A 169 -2.38 3.29 -11.89
N LEU A 170 -1.72 4.19 -12.63
CA LEU A 170 -1.40 3.96 -14.04
C LEU A 170 -0.45 2.77 -14.21
N PHE A 171 0.70 2.79 -13.54
CA PHE A 171 1.67 1.71 -13.66
C PHE A 171 1.20 0.42 -13.00
N GLY A 172 0.47 0.50 -11.91
CA GLY A 172 -0.11 -0.67 -11.25
C GLY A 172 -1.14 -1.38 -12.10
N TYR A 173 -2.04 -0.63 -12.74
CA TYR A 173 -3.00 -1.20 -13.70
C TYR A 173 -2.29 -1.77 -14.94
N LEU A 174 -1.31 -1.06 -15.49
CA LEU A 174 -0.54 -1.53 -16.65
C LEU A 174 0.32 -2.76 -16.37
N THR A 175 0.56 -3.13 -15.11
CA THR A 175 1.31 -4.37 -14.77
C THR A 175 0.46 -5.63 -14.90
N PHE A 176 -0.84 -5.59 -14.54
CA PHE A 176 -1.70 -6.79 -14.50
C PHE A 176 -2.94 -6.72 -15.40
N TYR A 177 -3.22 -5.56 -16.01
CA TYR A 177 -4.35 -5.33 -16.92
C TYR A 177 -5.69 -5.84 -16.35
N GLY A 178 -6.31 -6.85 -16.97
CA GLY A 178 -7.64 -7.35 -16.65
C GLY A 178 -7.73 -8.24 -15.41
N GLU A 179 -6.60 -8.66 -14.83
CA GLU A 179 -6.52 -9.62 -13.71
C GLU A 179 -6.04 -8.95 -12.41
N VAL A 180 -6.37 -7.67 -12.20
CA VAL A 180 -6.05 -6.95 -10.96
C VAL A 180 -7.03 -7.34 -9.85
N ASP A 181 -6.53 -7.94 -8.75
CA ASP A 181 -7.33 -8.15 -7.55
C ASP A 181 -7.60 -6.80 -6.84
N SER A 182 -8.53 -6.79 -5.87
CA SER A 182 -8.83 -5.59 -5.06
C SER A 182 -7.62 -5.04 -4.30
N GLU A 183 -6.60 -5.87 -4.06
CA GLU A 183 -5.35 -5.51 -3.38
C GLU A 183 -4.16 -5.80 -4.30
N MET A 184 -3.48 -4.73 -4.74
CA MET A 184 -2.36 -4.81 -5.69
C MET A 184 -1.22 -5.71 -5.17
N LEU A 185 -0.94 -5.66 -3.86
CA LEU A 185 0.13 -6.47 -3.25
C LEU A 185 -0.22 -7.96 -3.23
N HIS A 186 -1.50 -8.31 -3.19
CA HIS A 186 -1.95 -9.70 -3.26
C HIS A 186 -1.71 -10.29 -4.66
N THR A 187 -2.00 -9.51 -5.71
CA THR A 187 -1.72 -9.92 -7.09
C THR A 187 -0.23 -10.13 -7.34
N TYR A 188 0.65 -9.26 -6.83
CA TYR A 188 2.11 -9.47 -6.91
C TYR A 188 2.57 -10.76 -6.20
N ASN A 189 1.96 -11.12 -5.07
CA ASN A 189 2.29 -12.33 -4.33
C ASN A 189 1.87 -13.61 -5.07
N LYS A 190 0.74 -13.60 -5.78
CA LYS A 190 0.31 -14.74 -6.60
C LYS A 190 1.25 -14.99 -7.78
N VAL A 191 1.79 -13.92 -8.36
CA VAL A 191 2.63 -13.99 -9.55
C VAL A 191 4.07 -14.39 -9.20
N ASP A 192 4.69 -13.73 -8.20
CA ASP A 192 6.07 -14.01 -7.80
C ASP A 192 6.22 -14.00 -6.26
N PRO A 193 5.81 -15.07 -5.54
CA PRO A 193 5.85 -15.11 -4.08
C PRO A 193 7.28 -15.10 -3.48
N LEU A 194 8.30 -15.43 -4.29
CA LEU A 194 9.70 -15.58 -3.87
C LEU A 194 10.62 -14.41 -4.27
N ASP A 195 10.06 -13.38 -4.91
CA ASP A 195 10.87 -12.24 -5.31
C ASP A 195 11.16 -11.31 -4.13
N LYS A 196 12.45 -11.21 -3.78
CA LYS A 196 12.95 -10.37 -2.67
C LYS A 196 12.49 -8.91 -2.78
N LEU A 197 12.26 -8.43 -4.01
CA LEU A 197 11.81 -7.09 -4.32
C LEU A 197 10.35 -6.88 -3.89
N VAL A 198 9.44 -7.81 -4.18
CA VAL A 198 8.02 -7.75 -3.78
C VAL A 198 7.89 -7.84 -2.25
N LEU A 199 8.66 -8.74 -1.64
CA LEU A 199 8.71 -8.89 -0.18
C LEU A 199 9.19 -7.61 0.52
N SER A 200 10.28 -7.01 0.01
CA SER A 200 10.83 -5.76 0.53
C SER A 200 9.82 -4.61 0.42
N VAL A 201 9.11 -4.51 -0.71
CA VAL A 201 8.09 -3.49 -0.95
C VAL A 201 6.91 -3.65 0.01
N ARG A 202 6.46 -4.88 0.26
CA ARG A 202 5.38 -5.18 1.20
C ARG A 202 5.75 -4.81 2.63
N LEU A 203 6.99 -5.13 3.04
CA LEU A 203 7.53 -4.71 4.33
C LEU A 203 7.55 -3.18 4.45
N ALA A 204 8.02 -2.49 3.41
CA ALA A 204 8.10 -1.03 3.39
C ALA A 204 6.70 -0.38 3.55
N VAL A 205 5.69 -0.87 2.82
CA VAL A 205 4.30 -0.40 2.94
C VAL A 205 3.76 -0.66 4.35
N LEU A 206 4.02 -1.85 4.90
CA LEU A 206 3.50 -2.21 6.22
C LEU A 206 4.13 -1.37 7.34
N VAL A 207 5.43 -1.12 7.27
CA VAL A 207 6.12 -0.20 8.19
C VAL A 207 5.58 1.22 8.04
N ALA A 208 5.41 1.70 6.80
CA ALA A 208 4.84 3.02 6.54
C ALA A 208 3.44 3.18 7.15
N VAL A 209 2.53 2.23 6.93
CA VAL A 209 1.18 2.23 7.52
C VAL A 209 1.22 2.17 9.04
N THR A 210 2.09 1.33 9.62
CA THR A 210 2.26 1.22 11.07
C THR A 210 2.72 2.53 11.70
N LEU A 211 3.62 3.26 11.03
CA LEU A 211 4.11 4.56 11.50
C LEU A 211 3.09 5.69 11.32
N THR A 212 2.20 5.59 10.34
CA THR A 212 1.14 6.58 10.11
C THR A 212 0.03 6.48 11.17
N VAL A 213 -0.29 5.28 11.68
CA VAL A 213 -1.39 5.09 12.67
C VAL A 213 -1.26 5.98 13.92
N PRO A 214 -0.11 6.05 14.63
CA PRO A 214 0.09 6.96 15.75
C PRO A 214 -0.14 8.45 15.40
N VAL A 215 0.26 8.88 14.19
CA VAL A 215 0.13 10.27 13.74
C VAL A 215 -1.33 10.69 13.64
N VAL A 216 -2.17 9.82 13.06
CA VAL A 216 -3.59 10.12 12.91
C VAL A 216 -4.31 10.09 14.27
N LEU A 217 -3.85 9.26 15.20
CA LEU A 217 -4.43 9.17 16.56
C LEU A 217 -4.05 10.35 17.46
N PHE A 218 -2.90 10.99 17.20
CA PHE A 218 -2.39 12.13 17.97
C PHE A 218 -3.43 13.26 18.21
N PRO A 219 -4.14 13.80 17.21
CA PRO A 219 -5.15 14.85 17.42
C PRO A 219 -6.41 14.40 18.18
N VAL A 220 -6.60 13.10 18.43
CA VAL A 220 -7.73 12.58 19.22
C VAL A 220 -7.35 12.42 20.70
N SER A 221 -6.05 12.34 21.01
CA SER A 221 -5.54 12.16 22.37
C SER A 221 -5.28 13.45 23.16
N ASP A 222 -5.27 14.62 22.51
CA ASP A 222 -5.23 15.95 23.12
C ASP A 222 -6.64 16.57 23.19
#